data_AF-A0A959QQ27-F1
#
_entry.id   AF-A0A959QQ27-F1
#
_cell.length_a   1.000
_cell.length_b   1.000
_cell.length_c   1.000
_cell.angle_alpha   90.00
_cell.angle_beta   90.00
_cell.angle_gamma   90.00
#
_symmetry.space_group_name_H-M   'P 1'
#
loop_
_entity.id
_entity.type
_entity.pdbx_description
1 polymer ?
#
loop_
_entity_poly.entity_id
_entity_poly.type
_entity_poly.pdbx_seq_one_letter_code
_entity_poly.pdbx_strand_id
1 'polypeptide(L)'
;MAYLEGRLSPADQREIEALLAEEGMDSDALEGLKEIPIEETQQLADRINYRLQHELRKKRRSHKTHFTDNKWSWLAIFIILILCVLAYLVLKMM
;
A
#
# COMPACT_ATOMS: atom_id res chain seq x y z
N MET A 1 13.72 -22.59 6.35
CA MET A 1 13.23 -22.29 7.71
C MET A 1 13.81 -23.32 8.68
N ALA A 2 15.06 -23.14 9.13
CA ALA A 2 15.77 -24.18 9.88
C ALA A 2 15.06 -24.64 11.17
N TYR A 3 14.27 -23.76 11.80
CA TYR A 3 13.52 -24.05 13.03
C TYR A 3 12.33 -24.98 12.79
N LEU A 4 11.53 -24.71 11.75
CA LEU A 4 10.42 -25.58 11.34
C LEU A 4 10.90 -26.88 10.67
N GLU A 5 12.07 -26.83 10.04
CA GLU A 5 12.71 -27.99 9.39
C GLU A 5 13.45 -28.90 10.39
N GLY A 6 13.47 -28.56 11.69
CA GLY A 6 14.13 -29.36 12.73
C GLY A 6 15.65 -29.43 12.63
N ARG A 7 16.29 -28.46 11.95
CA ARG A 7 17.73 -28.43 11.66
C ARG A 7 18.57 -27.62 12.66
N LEU A 8 17.97 -27.08 13.73
CA LEU A 8 18.70 -26.33 14.75
C LEU A 8 19.25 -27.23 15.86
N SER A 9 20.34 -26.75 16.49
CA SER A 9 20.86 -27.40 17.67
C SER A 9 19.91 -27.24 18.87
N PRO A 10 19.98 -28.12 19.88
CA PRO A 10 19.13 -28.02 21.08
C PRO A 10 19.40 -26.76 21.93
N ALA A 11 20.53 -26.08 21.72
CA ALA A 11 20.82 -24.81 22.37
C ALA A 11 20.05 -23.67 21.68
N ASP A 12 20.13 -23.61 20.35
CA ASP A 12 19.49 -22.56 19.56
C ASP A 12 17.96 -22.65 19.58
N GLN A 13 17.40 -23.87 19.65
CA GLN A 13 15.95 -24.05 19.81
C GLN A 13 15.43 -23.43 21.11
N ARG A 14 16.16 -23.60 22.22
CA ARG A 14 15.78 -23.04 23.53
C ARG A 14 15.87 -21.52 23.56
N GLU A 15 16.85 -20.94 22.87
CA GLU A 15 16.95 -19.49 22.73
C GLU A 15 15.78 -18.91 21.93
N ILE A 16 15.40 -19.58 20.84
CA ILE A 16 14.21 -19.21 20.05
C ILE A 16 12.93 -19.36 20.87
N GLU A 17 12.76 -20.46 21.61
CA GLU A 17 11.60 -20.65 22.49
C GLU A 17 11.51 -19.58 23.59
N ALA A 18 12.65 -19.14 24.15
CA ALA A 18 12.68 -18.06 25.13
C ALA A 18 12.26 -16.71 24.52
N LEU A 19 12.68 -16.43 23.28
CA LEU A 19 12.28 -15.23 22.54
C LEU A 19 10.79 -15.25 22.18
N LEU A 20 10.25 -16.39 21.74
CA LEU A 20 8.83 -16.54 21.42
C LEU A 20 7.92 -16.48 22.66
N ALA A 21 8.43 -16.82 23.84
CA ALA A 21 7.68 -16.73 25.09
C ALA A 21 7.53 -15.29 25.60
N GLU A 22 8.39 -14.37 25.18
CA GLU A 22 8.35 -12.96 25.59
C GLU A 22 7.27 -12.18 24.82
N GLU A 23 7.00 -12.56 23.57
CA GLU A 23 5.97 -11.98 22.71
C GLU A 23 4.85 -12.99 22.43
N GLY A 24 3.80 -12.99 23.24
CA GLY A 24 2.70 -13.97 23.15
C GLY A 24 2.01 -14.08 21.78
N MET A 25 2.17 -13.09 20.89
CA MET A 25 1.67 -13.13 19.51
C MET A 25 2.50 -14.05 18.60
N ASP A 26 3.81 -14.15 18.83
CA ASP A 26 4.74 -14.90 17.98
C ASP A 26 4.60 -16.41 18.20
N SER A 27 4.35 -16.81 19.46
CA SER A 27 3.96 -18.18 19.83
C SER A 27 2.73 -18.65 19.04
N ASP A 28 1.64 -17.89 19.09
CA ASP A 28 0.38 -18.23 18.44
C ASP A 28 0.53 -18.25 16.90
N ALA A 29 1.28 -17.30 16.35
CA ALA A 29 1.57 -17.25 14.92
C ALA A 29 2.39 -18.45 14.46
N LEU A 30 3.34 -18.91 15.27
CA LEU A 30 4.20 -20.05 14.95
C LEU A 30 3.44 -21.39 15.07
N GLU A 31 2.50 -21.51 16.00
CA GLU A 31 1.59 -22.64 16.09
C GLU A 31 0.69 -22.74 14.84
N GLY A 32 0.09 -21.64 14.41
CA GLY A 32 -0.68 -21.60 13.15
C GLY A 32 0.17 -21.87 11.91
N LEU A 33 1.46 -21.51 11.91
CA LEU A 33 2.38 -21.80 10.81
C LEU A 33 2.73 -23.29 10.72
N LYS A 34 2.78 -24.01 11.86
CA LYS A 34 3.04 -25.46 11.90
C LYS A 34 1.92 -26.30 11.30
N GLU A 35 0.70 -25.77 11.25
CA GLU A 35 -0.45 -26.44 10.60
C GLU A 35 -0.34 -26.45 9.06
N ILE A 36 0.54 -25.63 8.50
CA ILE A 36 0.74 -25.51 7.05
C ILE A 36 1.96 -26.34 6.62
N PRO A 37 1.88 -27.09 5.51
CA PRO A 37 3.03 -27.81 4.97
C PRO A 37 4.18 -26.84 4.62
N ILE A 38 5.40 -27.19 5.02
CA ILE A 38 6.61 -26.35 4.82
C ILE A 38 6.84 -26.00 3.33
N GLU A 39 6.49 -26.93 2.44
CA GLU A 39 6.56 -26.77 0.98
C GLU A 39 5.61 -25.68 0.46
N GLU A 40 4.44 -25.55 1.10
CA GLU A 40 3.42 -24.56 0.75
C GLU A 40 3.69 -23.21 1.43
N THR A 41 4.38 -23.20 2.57
CA THR A 41 4.68 -21.98 3.34
C THR A 41 5.46 -20.95 2.52
N GLN A 42 6.49 -21.39 1.79
CA GLN A 42 7.30 -20.50 0.95
C GLN A 42 6.48 -19.89 -0.19
N GLN A 43 5.71 -20.73 -0.89
CA GLN A 43 4.83 -20.28 -1.97
C GLN A 43 3.73 -19.34 -1.48
N LEU A 44 3.21 -19.58 -0.27
CA LEU A 44 2.22 -18.73 0.37
C LEU A 44 2.82 -17.36 0.73
N ALA A 45 4.02 -17.34 1.32
CA ALA A 45 4.74 -16.11 1.62
C ALA A 45 4.99 -15.27 0.36
N ASP A 46 5.43 -15.92 -0.73
CA ASP A 46 5.64 -15.26 -2.02
C ASP A 46 4.36 -14.65 -2.59
N ARG A 47 3.24 -15.39 -2.53
CA ARG A 47 1.93 -14.90 -2.96
C ARG A 47 1.46 -13.70 -2.13
N ILE A 48 1.64 -13.76 -0.81
CA ILE A 48 1.29 -12.65 0.10
C ILE A 48 2.12 -11.42 -0.26
N ASN A 49 3.44 -11.57 -0.39
CA ASN A 49 4.34 -10.48 -0.73
C ASN A 49 4.00 -9.86 -2.11
N TYR A 50 3.76 -10.69 -3.12
CA TYR A 50 3.35 -10.24 -4.44
C TYR A 50 2.06 -9.42 -4.39
N ARG A 51 1.02 -9.92 -3.68
CA ARG A 51 -0.26 -9.24 -3.56
C ARG A 51 -0.14 -7.93 -2.80
N LEU A 52 0.62 -7.90 -1.70
CA LEU A 52 0.86 -6.71 -0.91
C LEU A 52 1.54 -5.62 -1.75
N GLN A 53 2.62 -5.97 -2.44
CA GLN A 53 3.33 -5.05 -3.34
C GLN A 53 2.42 -4.55 -4.46
N HIS A 54 1.58 -5.41 -5.02
CA HIS A 54 0.63 -5.04 -6.07
C HIS A 54 -0.40 -4.02 -5.57
N GLU A 55 -1.03 -4.27 -4.42
CA GLU A 55 -2.02 -3.37 -3.82
C GLU A 55 -1.40 -2.03 -3.42
N LEU A 56 -0.20 -2.03 -2.84
CA LEU A 56 0.52 -0.81 -2.50
C LEU A 56 0.84 0.02 -3.74
N ARG A 57 1.27 -0.62 -4.84
CA ARG A 57 1.53 0.05 -6.13
C ARG A 57 0.25 0.60 -6.76
N LYS A 58 -0.85 -0.16 -6.70
CA LYS A 58 -2.17 0.26 -7.21
C LYS A 58 -2.70 1.46 -6.44
N LYS A 59 -2.65 1.43 -5.11
CA LYS A 59 -3.05 2.55 -4.24
C LYS A 59 -2.21 3.80 -4.52
N ARG A 60 -0.89 3.64 -4.70
CA ARG A 60 0.02 4.76 -5.04
C ARG A 60 -0.28 5.38 -6.41
N ARG A 61 -0.78 4.61 -7.38
CA ARG A 61 -1.22 5.14 -8.68
C ARG A 61 -2.56 5.86 -8.59
N SER A 62 -3.50 5.33 -7.80
CA SER A 62 -4.83 5.94 -7.62
C SER A 62 -4.80 7.33 -6.96
N HIS A 63 -3.83 7.62 -6.09
CA HIS A 63 -3.65 8.96 -5.51
C HIS A 63 -3.07 9.98 -6.51
N LYS A 64 -2.41 9.55 -7.59
CA LYS A 64 -1.84 10.45 -8.60
C LYS A 64 -2.87 10.94 -9.62
N THR A 65 -4.04 10.32 -9.69
CA THR A 65 -5.08 10.64 -10.68
C THR A 65 -6.15 11.61 -10.17
N HIS A 66 -6.01 12.20 -8.98
CA HIS A 66 -6.96 13.21 -8.49
C HIS A 66 -6.82 14.58 -9.16
N PHE A 67 -5.80 14.76 -10.02
CA PHE A 67 -5.69 15.90 -10.92
C PHE A 67 -6.46 15.65 -12.23
N THR A 68 -7.67 15.08 -12.14
CA THR A 68 -8.62 15.17 -13.26
C THR A 68 -9.13 16.61 -13.34
N ASP A 69 -8.31 17.41 -14.02
CA ASP A 69 -8.66 18.57 -14.83
C ASP A 69 -10.15 18.97 -14.73
N ASN A 70 -10.43 19.96 -13.87
CA ASN A 70 -11.76 20.54 -13.74
C ASN A 70 -12.00 21.49 -14.94
N LYS A 71 -12.27 20.89 -16.10
CA LYS A 71 -12.51 21.59 -17.37
C LYS A 71 -13.58 22.67 -17.26
N TRP A 72 -14.56 22.49 -16.36
CA TRP A 72 -15.60 23.47 -16.07
C TRP A 72 -15.06 24.72 -15.37
N SER A 73 -14.08 24.58 -14.46
CA SER A 73 -13.41 25.73 -13.85
C SER A 73 -12.63 26.55 -14.88
N TRP A 74 -11.94 25.89 -15.82
CA TRP A 74 -11.23 26.59 -16.88
C TRP A 74 -12.19 27.36 -17.81
N LEU A 75 -13.32 26.76 -18.16
CA LEU A 75 -14.37 27.39 -18.96
C LEU A 75 -14.97 28.62 -18.25
N ALA A 76 -15.26 28.52 -16.95
CA ALA A 76 -15.78 29.63 -16.16
C ALA A 76 -14.79 30.82 -16.12
N ILE A 77 -13.51 30.55 -15.90
CA ILE A 77 -12.45 31.59 -15.91
C ILE A 77 -12.40 32.29 -17.27
N PHE A 78 -12.46 31.52 -18.36
CA PHE A 78 -12.42 32.07 -19.72
C PHE A 78 -13.62 32.98 -20.03
N ILE A 79 -14.82 32.58 -19.61
CA ILE A 79 -16.04 33.39 -19.77
C ILE A 79 -15.93 34.71 -18.99
N ILE A 80 -15.46 34.66 -17.73
CA ILE A 80 -15.27 35.85 -16.90
C ILE A 80 -14.26 36.80 -17.55
N LEU A 81 -13.16 36.27 -18.08
CA LEU A 81 -12.13 37.07 -18.74
C LEU A 81 -12.65 37.77 -20.00
N ILE A 82 -13.43 37.07 -20.83
CA ILE A 82 -14.10 37.67 -21.99
C ILE A 82 -15.05 38.78 -21.54
N LEU A 83 -15.82 38.56 -20.48
CA LEU A 83 -16.77 39.54 -19.97
C LEU A 83 -16.08 40.81 -19.47
N CYS A 84 -14.92 40.68 -18.80
CA CYS A 84 -14.08 41.83 -18.42
C CYS A 84 -13.57 42.61 -19.65
N VAL A 85 -13.12 41.92 -20.69
CA VAL A 85 -12.65 42.56 -21.93
C VAL A 85 -13.79 43.31 -22.62
N LEU A 86 -14.97 42.69 -22.73
CA LEU A 86 -16.14 43.33 -23.31
C LEU A 86 -16.60 44.55 -22.50
N ALA A 87 -16.62 44.44 -21.17
CA ALA A 87 -16.95 45.57 -20.29
C ALA A 87 -15.98 46.74 -20.48
N TYR A 88 -14.68 46.45 -20.59
CA TYR A 88 -13.67 47.49 -20.87
C TYR A 88 -13.87 48.15 -22.24
N LEU A 89 -14.18 47.37 -23.28
CA LEU A 89 -14.43 47.91 -24.61
C LEU A 89 -15.66 48.83 -24.64
N VAL A 90 -16.75 48.44 -23.97
CA VAL A 90 -17.95 49.28 -23.86
C VAL A 90 -17.64 50.56 -23.11
N LEU A 91 -16.92 50.50 -21.99
CA LEU A 91 -16.57 51.66 -21.19
C LEU A 91 -15.58 52.61 -21.90
N LYS A 92 -14.77 52.10 -22.83
CA LYS A 92 -13.89 52.91 -23.67
C LYS A 92 -14.61 53.50 -24.89
N MET A 93 -15.68 52.86 -25.36
CA MET A 93 -16.45 53.28 -26.53
C MET A 93 -17.57 54.28 -26.19
N MET A 94 -18.07 54.27 -24.94
CA MET A 94 -18.79 55.39 -24.34
C MET A 94 -17.86 56.54 -24.02
#